data_AF-A0A0K8V785-F1
#
_entry.id   AF-A0A0K8V785-F1
#
_cell.length_a   1.000
_cell.length_b   1.000
_cell.length_c   1.000
_cell.angle_alpha   90.00
_cell.angle_beta   90.00
_cell.angle_gamma   90.00
#
_symmetry.space_group_name_H-M   'P 1'
#
loop_
_entity.id
_entity.type
_entity.pdbx_description
1 polymer ?
#
loop_
_entity_poly.entity_id
_entity_poly.type
_entity_poly.pdbx_seq_one_letter_code
_entity_poly.pdbx_strand_id
1 'polypeptide(L)'
;MTQKLIIIAFICLLSAELYFCAHIARQPRSAESEETVVTESPVENPAEHRFISSATREQFEREALNETKIFLNTLFRSQIVYFSKVKEFLPATVKRVADINKYIERLEKAILADSVQEKDKMWRDTFVEFSESAFLLNIEKDTGVSNMRYLEILNDAGLEETTKKFLTDVTIYFWKMAKASGKVVESTIEEQIEKWTKE
;
A
#
# COMPACT_ATOMS: atom_id res chain seq x y z
N MET A 1 -20.52 3.50 14.89
CA MET A 1 -20.58 2.43 13.87
C MET A 1 -19.68 2.75 12.65
N THR A 2 -19.52 4.03 12.30
CA THR A 2 -18.69 4.56 11.20
C THR A 2 -17.17 4.31 11.32
N GLN A 3 -16.57 4.39 12.52
CA GLN A 3 -15.11 4.24 12.68
C GLN A 3 -14.60 2.82 12.38
N LYS A 4 -15.37 1.77 12.74
CA LYS A 4 -15.04 0.37 12.41
C LYS A 4 -15.09 0.14 10.89
N LEU A 5 -16.06 0.75 10.21
CA LEU A 5 -16.16 0.70 8.74
C LEU A 5 -15.01 1.43 8.05
N ILE A 6 -14.54 2.56 8.61
CA ILE A 6 -13.39 3.29 8.07
C ILE A 6 -12.10 2.46 8.20
N ILE A 7 -11.88 1.82 9.35
CA ILE A 7 -10.71 0.95 9.58
C ILE A 7 -10.75 -0.30 8.67
N ILE A 8 -11.93 -0.91 8.52
CA ILE A 8 -12.12 -2.07 7.62
C ILE A 8 -11.93 -1.63 6.16
N ALA A 9 -12.46 -0.47 5.74
CA ALA A 9 -12.25 0.05 4.40
C ALA A 9 -10.76 0.36 4.13
N PHE A 10 -10.04 0.88 5.12
CA PHE A 10 -8.58 1.06 5.05
C PHE A 10 -7.86 -0.28 4.79
N ILE A 11 -8.18 -1.31 5.58
CA ILE A 11 -7.56 -2.64 5.47
C ILE A 11 -7.93 -3.33 4.14
N CYS A 12 -9.18 -3.18 3.67
CA CYS A 12 -9.65 -3.76 2.41
C CYS A 12 -9.07 -3.06 1.16
N LEU A 13 -8.93 -1.73 1.18
CA LEU A 13 -8.32 -0.99 0.05
C LEU A 13 -6.82 -1.30 -0.08
N LEU A 14 -6.13 -1.52 1.05
CA LEU A 14 -4.70 -1.86 1.09
C LEU A 14 -4.38 -3.33 0.74
N SER A 15 -5.39 -4.21 0.77
CA SER A 15 -5.25 -5.62 0.37
C SER A 15 -5.65 -5.86 -1.09
N ALA A 16 -6.41 -4.96 -1.72
CA ALA A 16 -6.79 -5.07 -3.13
C ALA A 16 -5.61 -4.91 -4.11
N GLU A 17 -4.55 -4.17 -3.73
CA GLU A 17 -3.34 -4.01 -4.56
C GLU A 17 -2.45 -5.27 -4.63
N LEU A 18 -2.61 -6.20 -3.68
CA LEU A 18 -1.85 -7.46 -3.69
C LEU A 18 -2.33 -8.44 -4.77
N TYR A 19 -3.57 -8.31 -5.24
CA TYR A 19 -4.10 -9.24 -6.24
C TYR A 19 -3.51 -8.98 -7.65
N PHE A 20 -3.14 -7.74 -7.96
CA PHE A 20 -2.57 -7.38 -9.27
C PHE A 20 -1.05 -7.63 -9.36
N CYS A 21 -0.29 -7.39 -8.28
CA CYS A 21 1.16 -7.60 -8.28
C CYS A 21 1.58 -9.08 -8.10
N ALA A 22 0.79 -9.89 -7.39
CA ALA A 22 1.13 -11.29 -7.16
C ALA A 22 1.00 -12.18 -8.41
N HIS A 23 0.21 -11.77 -9.42
CA HIS A 23 0.00 -12.56 -10.63
C HIS A 23 1.12 -12.46 -11.67
N ILE A 24 2.05 -11.50 -11.53
CA ILE A 24 3.17 -11.33 -12.47
C ILE A 24 4.43 -12.09 -12.02
N ALA A 25 4.55 -12.45 -10.74
CA ALA A 25 5.71 -13.16 -10.20
C ALA A 25 5.41 -14.66 -9.99
N ARG A 26 5.14 -15.42 -11.06
CA ARG A 26 5.15 -16.89 -10.98
C ARG A 26 6.57 -17.41 -11.18
N GLN A 27 7.25 -17.73 -10.07
CA GLN A 27 8.53 -18.45 -10.03
C GLN A 27 8.40 -19.90 -10.57
N PRO A 28 9.52 -20.52 -10.99
CA PRO A 28 9.55 -21.84 -11.61
C PRO A 28 9.29 -22.95 -10.57
N ARG A 29 8.43 -23.92 -10.92
CA ARG A 29 8.21 -25.14 -10.14
C ARG A 29 9.37 -26.11 -10.36
N SER A 30 10.09 -26.45 -9.29
CA SER A 30 10.83 -27.70 -9.17
C SER A 30 9.93 -28.78 -8.53
N ALA A 31 10.09 -30.00 -9.04
CA ALA A 31 9.22 -31.16 -8.91
C ALA A 31 9.15 -31.81 -7.51
N GLU A 32 8.01 -32.43 -7.18
CA GLU A 32 7.91 -33.87 -6.86
C GLU A 32 6.45 -34.40 -6.73
N SER A 33 6.27 -35.61 -7.26
CA SER A 33 5.23 -36.67 -7.11
C SER A 33 3.74 -36.46 -7.47
N GLU A 34 3.39 -37.03 -8.63
CA GLU A 34 2.29 -37.99 -8.93
C GLU A 34 0.98 -37.95 -8.14
N GLU A 35 -0.11 -37.52 -8.81
CA GLU A 35 -1.26 -38.40 -9.06
C GLU A 35 -2.11 -37.84 -10.23
N THR A 36 -2.46 -38.74 -11.15
CA THR A 36 -3.13 -38.49 -12.43
C THR A 36 -4.55 -37.96 -12.28
N VAL A 37 -4.79 -36.74 -12.79
CA VAL A 37 -6.08 -36.35 -13.38
C VAL A 37 -5.80 -35.84 -14.78
N VAL A 38 -6.14 -36.66 -15.78
CA VAL A 38 -6.14 -36.27 -17.18
C VAL A 38 -7.29 -35.31 -17.38
N THR A 39 -7.00 -34.02 -17.41
CA THR A 39 -7.82 -33.03 -18.07
C THR A 39 -7.03 -32.59 -19.29
N GLU A 40 -7.50 -32.92 -20.48
CA GLU A 40 -6.88 -32.50 -21.74
C GLU A 40 -6.69 -30.98 -21.75
N SER A 41 -5.43 -30.56 -21.57
CA SER A 41 -5.00 -29.18 -21.79
C SER A 41 -5.16 -28.87 -23.28
N PRO A 42 -5.79 -27.75 -23.67
CA PRO A 42 -5.72 -27.30 -25.05
C PRO A 42 -4.25 -27.00 -25.35
N VAL A 43 -3.74 -27.61 -26.42
CA VAL A 43 -2.42 -27.41 -26.99
C VAL A 43 -2.06 -25.93 -26.96
N GLU A 44 -1.05 -25.57 -26.15
CA GLU A 44 -0.45 -24.24 -26.14
C GLU A 44 0.13 -23.97 -27.53
N ASN A 45 -0.57 -23.14 -28.30
CA ASN A 45 -0.09 -22.63 -29.56
C ASN A 45 0.96 -21.55 -29.25
N PRO A 46 2.24 -21.66 -29.69
CA PRO A 46 3.32 -20.76 -29.28
C PRO A 46 3.26 -19.36 -29.93
N ALA A 47 2.12 -19.00 -30.54
CA ALA A 47 1.83 -17.66 -31.02
C ALA A 47 1.10 -16.84 -29.94
N GLU A 48 1.70 -16.69 -28.76
CA GLU A 48 1.30 -15.60 -27.87
C GLU A 48 1.76 -14.29 -28.51
N HIS A 49 0.87 -13.68 -29.30
CA HIS A 49 0.93 -12.26 -29.60
C HIS A 49 0.97 -11.51 -28.27
N ARG A 50 2.16 -11.16 -27.78
CA ARG A 50 2.30 -10.19 -26.68
C ARG A 50 1.68 -8.88 -27.18
N PHE A 51 0.44 -8.65 -26.75
CA PHE A 51 -0.35 -7.50 -27.17
C PHE A 51 0.37 -6.19 -26.83
N ILE A 52 1.09 -6.15 -25.70
CA ILE A 52 1.87 -5.00 -25.21
C ILE A 52 3.36 -5.25 -25.46
N SER A 53 4.08 -4.24 -26.00
CA SER A 53 5.53 -4.33 -26.16
C SER A 53 6.27 -4.39 -24.82
N SER A 54 7.43 -5.06 -24.79
CA SER A 54 8.25 -5.16 -23.58
C SER A 54 8.71 -3.79 -23.08
N ALA A 55 8.99 -2.85 -24.00
CA ALA A 55 9.40 -1.50 -23.66
C ALA A 55 8.28 -0.69 -22.99
N THR A 56 7.06 -0.74 -23.54
CA THR A 56 5.88 -0.08 -22.96
C THR A 56 5.54 -0.65 -21.59
N ARG A 57 5.70 -1.97 -21.42
CA ARG A 57 5.55 -2.65 -20.12
C ARG A 57 6.60 -2.20 -19.09
N GLU A 58 7.88 -2.20 -19.44
CA GLU A 58 8.97 -1.78 -18.54
C GLU A 58 8.86 -0.30 -18.14
N GLN A 59 8.38 0.56 -19.04
CA GLN A 59 8.12 1.96 -18.73
C GLN A 59 7.00 2.11 -17.70
N PHE A 60 5.89 1.40 -17.88
CA PHE A 60 4.80 1.39 -16.92
C PHE A 60 5.23 0.85 -15.56
N GLU A 61 5.95 -0.27 -15.53
CA GLU A 61 6.44 -0.86 -14.27
C GLU A 61 7.33 0.13 -13.51
N ARG A 62 8.21 0.87 -14.21
CA ARG A 62 9.03 1.92 -13.57
C ARG A 62 8.21 3.10 -13.04
N GLU A 63 7.23 3.58 -13.81
CA GLU A 63 6.35 4.69 -13.38
C GLU A 63 5.50 4.28 -12.17
N ALA A 64 4.91 3.07 -12.21
CA ALA A 64 4.13 2.50 -11.13
C ALA A 64 4.96 2.31 -9.85
N LEU A 65 6.18 1.79 -9.95
CA LEU A 65 7.09 1.65 -8.82
C LEU A 65 7.44 3.01 -8.21
N ASN A 66 7.77 4.01 -9.04
CA ASN A 66 8.13 5.34 -8.56
C ASN A 66 6.96 6.03 -7.87
N GLU A 67 5.76 6.00 -8.46
CA GLU A 67 4.56 6.59 -7.84
C GLU A 67 4.17 5.88 -6.54
N THR A 68 4.32 4.56 -6.48
CA THR A 68 4.11 3.79 -5.25
C THR A 68 5.11 4.19 -4.17
N LYS A 69 6.39 4.39 -4.53
CA LYS A 69 7.42 4.90 -3.61
C LYS A 69 7.04 6.26 -3.03
N ILE A 70 6.56 7.17 -3.88
CA ILE A 70 6.16 8.53 -3.49
C ILE A 70 4.93 8.48 -2.57
N PHE A 71 3.94 7.66 -2.92
CA PHE A 71 2.72 7.49 -2.13
C PHE A 71 3.03 6.94 -0.72
N LEU A 72 3.80 5.85 -0.63
CA LEU A 72 4.19 5.26 0.66
C LEU A 72 4.97 6.25 1.52
N ASN A 73 5.96 6.96 0.96
CA ASN A 73 6.70 7.98 1.69
C ASN A 73 5.80 9.12 2.19
N THR A 74 4.82 9.54 1.40
CA THR A 74 3.84 10.57 1.78
C THR A 74 2.97 10.09 2.94
N LEU A 75 2.49 8.85 2.86
CA LEU A 75 1.69 8.21 3.90
C LEU A 75 2.46 8.15 5.23
N PHE A 76 3.71 7.66 5.20
CA PHE A 76 4.51 7.50 6.41
C PHE A 76 4.81 8.85 7.07
N ARG A 77 5.16 9.86 6.27
CA ARG A 77 5.39 11.22 6.79
C ARG A 77 4.13 11.80 7.43
N SER A 78 2.96 11.62 6.82
CA SER A 78 1.70 12.08 7.39
C SER A 78 1.41 11.42 8.74
N GLN A 79 1.67 10.11 8.86
CA GLN A 79 1.47 9.38 10.11
C GLN A 79 2.49 9.77 11.18
N ILE A 80 3.76 9.97 10.81
CA ILE A 80 4.79 10.47 11.74
C ILE A 80 4.38 11.83 12.31
N VAL A 81 3.95 12.77 11.46
CA VAL A 81 3.50 14.10 11.89
C VAL A 81 2.31 13.98 12.84
N TYR A 82 1.31 13.17 12.48
CA TYR A 82 0.11 13.01 13.31
C TYR A 82 0.44 12.42 14.69
N PHE A 83 1.13 11.28 14.73
CA PHE A 83 1.43 10.62 16.02
C PHE A 83 2.48 11.36 16.84
N SER A 84 3.34 12.17 16.22
CA SER A 84 4.22 13.09 16.95
C SER A 84 3.41 14.13 17.74
N LYS A 85 2.32 14.65 17.16
CA LYS A 85 1.40 15.53 17.91
C LYS A 85 0.66 14.78 19.01
N VAL A 86 0.12 13.59 18.71
CA VAL A 86 -0.62 12.79 19.70
C VAL A 86 0.22 12.54 20.95
N LYS A 87 1.50 12.17 20.81
CA LYS A 87 2.37 11.91 21.97
C LYS A 87 2.67 13.16 22.81
N GLU A 88 2.65 14.36 22.24
CA GLU A 88 2.87 15.61 22.98
C GLU A 88 1.74 15.92 23.98
N PHE A 89 0.54 15.42 23.71
CA PHE A 89 -0.61 15.57 24.61
C PHE A 89 -0.72 14.49 25.68
N LEU A 90 0.09 13.43 25.58
CA LEU A 90 0.07 12.31 26.53
C LEU A 90 1.13 12.52 27.63
N PRO A 91 0.92 11.97 28.85
CA PRO A 91 1.95 12.00 29.88
C PRO A 91 3.19 11.23 29.41
N ALA A 92 4.37 11.84 29.48
CA ALA A 92 5.60 11.33 28.84
C ALA A 92 6.03 9.90 29.30
N THR A 93 5.60 9.46 30.48
CA THR A 93 6.01 8.18 31.09
C THR A 93 5.07 7.02 30.78
N VAL A 94 3.97 7.25 30.04
CA VAL A 94 2.99 6.20 29.75
C VAL A 94 3.46 5.31 28.59
N LYS A 95 3.05 4.04 28.63
CA LYS A 95 3.41 3.03 27.64
C LYS A 95 3.10 3.49 26.21
N ARG A 96 1.97 4.18 25.99
CA ARG A 96 1.55 4.66 24.66
C ARG A 96 2.57 5.58 24.01
N VAL A 97 3.28 6.43 24.78
CA VAL A 97 4.32 7.31 24.24
C VAL A 97 5.50 6.49 23.72
N ALA A 98 5.92 5.46 24.44
CA ALA A 98 6.96 4.54 23.99
C ALA A 98 6.53 3.77 22.73
N ASP A 99 5.28 3.28 22.69
CA ASP A 99 4.74 2.59 21.52
C ASP A 99 4.71 3.49 20.28
N ILE A 100 4.28 4.76 20.44
CA ILE A 100 4.27 5.76 19.35
C ILE A 100 5.71 6.05 18.87
N ASN A 101 6.67 6.18 19.78
CA ASN A 101 8.07 6.41 19.38
C ASN A 101 8.63 5.24 18.57
N LYS A 102 8.35 4.00 18.98
CA LYS A 102 8.75 2.79 18.23
C LYS A 102 8.10 2.75 16.85
N TYR A 103 6.83 3.15 16.75
CA TYR A 103 6.12 3.27 15.48
C TYR A 103 6.77 4.28 14.54
N ILE A 104 7.03 5.49 15.04
CA ILE A 104 7.67 6.57 14.28
C ILE A 104 9.06 6.13 13.79
N GLU A 105 9.89 5.55 14.65
CA GLU A 105 11.23 5.09 14.28
C GLU A 105 11.19 4.08 13.12
N ARG A 106 10.22 3.17 13.11
CA ARG A 106 10.06 2.19 12.03
C ARG A 106 9.60 2.83 10.73
N LEU A 107 8.67 3.80 10.80
CA LEU A 107 8.26 4.55 9.62
C LEU A 107 9.43 5.38 9.05
N GLU A 108 10.24 5.99 9.90
CA GLU A 108 11.45 6.71 9.48
C GLU A 108 12.44 5.78 8.77
N LYS A 109 12.69 4.58 9.31
CA LYS A 109 13.49 3.54 8.64
C LYS A 109 12.89 3.12 7.30
N ALA A 110 11.57 2.93 7.24
CA ALA A 110 10.89 2.60 5.98
C ALA A 110 11.02 3.72 4.94
N ILE A 111 11.00 4.99 5.33
CA ILE A 111 11.25 6.12 4.41
C ILE A 111 12.66 6.06 3.80
N LEU A 112 13.65 5.57 4.56
CA LEU A 112 15.04 5.48 4.10
C LEU A 112 15.34 4.24 3.23
N ALA A 113 14.49 3.20 3.27
CA ALA A 113 14.68 2.02 2.43
C ALA A 113 14.66 2.38 0.93
N ASP A 114 15.53 1.76 0.14
CA ASP A 114 15.71 2.12 -1.28
C ASP A 114 14.70 1.44 -2.20
N SER A 115 14.37 0.17 -1.93
CA SER A 115 13.46 -0.62 -2.75
C SER A 115 12.00 -0.45 -2.32
N VAL A 116 11.07 -0.46 -3.28
CA VAL A 116 9.63 -0.38 -3.00
C VAL A 116 9.14 -1.61 -2.27
N GLN A 117 9.69 -2.79 -2.59
CA GLN A 117 9.34 -4.06 -1.98
C GLN A 117 9.73 -4.09 -0.50
N GLU A 118 10.91 -3.57 -0.16
CA GLU A 118 11.34 -3.44 1.23
C GLU A 118 10.50 -2.41 1.98
N LYS A 119 10.16 -1.27 1.36
CA LYS A 119 9.23 -0.29 1.92
C LYS A 119 7.85 -0.89 2.21
N ASP A 120 7.27 -1.58 1.25
CA ASP A 120 5.96 -2.23 1.39
C ASP A 120 6.00 -3.28 2.49
N LYS A 121 7.04 -4.12 2.52
CA LYS A 121 7.22 -5.11 3.58
C LYS A 121 7.34 -4.47 4.96
N MET A 122 8.25 -3.50 5.13
CA MET A 122 8.43 -2.80 6.41
C MET A 122 7.15 -2.11 6.86
N TRP A 123 6.40 -1.54 5.91
CA TRP A 123 5.13 -0.93 6.19
C TRP A 123 4.06 -1.95 6.60
N ARG A 124 3.93 -3.07 5.89
CA ARG A 124 3.01 -4.16 6.28
C ARG A 124 3.34 -4.71 7.65
N ASP A 125 4.61 -5.01 7.91
CA ASP A 125 5.06 -5.53 9.20
C ASP A 125 4.76 -4.54 10.33
N THR A 126 4.99 -3.25 10.06
CA THR A 126 4.64 -2.16 10.99
C THR A 126 3.12 -2.08 11.17
N PHE A 127 2.34 -2.03 10.09
CA PHE A 127 0.89 -1.91 10.16
C PHE A 127 0.24 -3.10 10.87
N VAL A 128 0.70 -4.33 10.61
CA VAL A 128 0.19 -5.55 11.26
C VAL A 128 0.47 -5.52 12.76
N GLU A 129 1.71 -5.26 13.19
CA GLU A 129 2.06 -5.19 14.62
C GLU A 129 1.27 -4.09 15.36
N PHE A 130 0.99 -2.97 14.69
CA PHE A 130 0.25 -1.86 15.29
C PHE A 130 -1.26 -1.89 15.06
N SER A 131 -1.77 -2.79 14.22
CA SER A 131 -3.20 -3.10 14.13
C SER A 131 -3.70 -3.76 15.43
N GLU A 132 -2.83 -4.53 16.08
CA GLU A 132 -3.09 -5.14 17.39
C GLU A 132 -2.99 -4.11 18.53
N SER A 133 -2.12 -3.11 18.38
CA SER A 133 -2.00 -1.94 19.27
C SER A 133 -2.69 -0.72 18.67
N ALA A 134 -3.99 -0.82 18.40
CA ALA A 134 -4.76 0.24 17.73
C ALA A 134 -4.53 1.61 18.39
N PHE A 135 -3.69 2.46 17.78
CA PHE A 135 -3.36 3.80 18.27
C PHE A 135 -4.54 4.77 18.31
N LEU A 136 -5.66 4.35 17.75
CA LEU A 136 -6.91 5.11 17.75
C LEU A 136 -7.87 4.64 18.84
N LEU A 137 -7.52 3.59 19.60
CA LEU A 137 -8.33 3.05 20.68
C LEU A 137 -7.64 3.27 22.02
N ASN A 138 -8.42 3.67 23.02
CA ASN A 138 -7.87 3.88 24.36
C ASN A 138 -7.80 2.59 25.15
N ILE A 139 -6.67 2.40 25.82
CA ILE A 139 -6.50 1.48 26.93
C ILE A 139 -5.96 2.35 28.07
N GLU A 140 -6.79 2.67 29.07
CA GLU A 140 -6.47 3.70 30.07
C GLU A 140 -5.17 3.41 30.83
N LYS A 141 -4.88 2.14 31.12
CA LYS A 141 -3.61 1.72 31.75
C LYS A 141 -2.37 2.05 30.90
N ASP A 142 -2.52 2.14 29.58
CA ASP A 142 -1.40 2.36 28.65
C ASP A 142 -1.24 3.84 28.30
N THR A 143 -2.31 4.64 28.43
CA THR A 143 -2.33 6.07 28.06
C THR A 143 -2.34 7.02 29.25
N GLY A 144 -2.73 6.54 30.44
CA GLY A 144 -2.87 7.35 31.65
C GLY A 144 -4.02 8.35 31.61
N VAL A 145 -4.92 8.27 30.62
CA VAL A 145 -6.04 9.20 30.43
C VAL A 145 -7.34 8.43 30.16
N SER A 146 -8.47 9.06 30.50
CA SER A 146 -9.79 8.48 30.24
C SER A 146 -10.07 8.36 28.74
N ASN A 147 -11.00 7.46 28.37
CA ASN A 147 -11.36 7.30 26.96
C ASN A 147 -11.88 8.59 26.30
N MET A 148 -12.68 9.39 27.00
CA MET A 148 -13.14 10.69 26.47
C MET A 148 -11.97 11.63 26.23
N ARG A 149 -11.05 11.73 27.20
CA ARG A 149 -9.88 12.59 27.05
C ARG A 149 -8.97 12.14 25.92
N TYR A 150 -8.80 10.83 25.74
CA TYR A 150 -8.02 10.29 24.63
C TYR A 150 -8.62 10.65 23.28
N LEU A 151 -9.95 10.58 23.13
CA LEU A 151 -10.63 10.99 21.89
C LEU A 151 -10.46 12.48 21.59
N GLU A 152 -10.54 13.34 22.61
CA GLU A 152 -10.22 14.77 22.47
C GLU A 152 -8.79 14.96 21.97
N ILE A 153 -7.81 14.27 22.57
CA ILE A 153 -6.41 14.33 22.14
C ILE A 153 -6.25 13.93 20.67
N LEU A 154 -6.89 12.84 20.24
CA LEU A 154 -6.82 12.39 18.85
C LEU A 154 -7.38 13.46 17.90
N ASN A 155 -8.49 14.10 18.27
CA ASN A 155 -9.12 15.16 17.47
C ASN A 155 -8.29 16.45 17.47
N ASP A 156 -7.80 16.89 18.63
CA ASP A 156 -6.93 18.07 18.78
C ASP A 156 -5.61 17.92 18.01
N ALA A 157 -5.07 16.69 17.94
CA ALA A 157 -3.93 16.36 17.09
C ALA A 157 -4.25 16.41 15.58
N GLY A 158 -5.53 16.51 15.20
CA GLY A 158 -6.00 16.65 13.82
C GLY A 158 -6.38 15.33 13.16
N LEU A 159 -7.07 14.42 13.87
CA LEU A 159 -7.50 13.13 13.31
C LEU A 159 -8.36 13.30 12.05
N GLU A 160 -9.31 14.24 12.07
CA GLU A 160 -10.19 14.50 10.92
C GLU A 160 -9.39 14.95 9.71
N GLU A 161 -8.52 15.94 9.88
CA GLU A 161 -7.68 16.48 8.80
C GLU A 161 -6.72 15.43 8.25
N THR A 162 -6.10 14.66 9.14
CA THR A 162 -5.21 13.55 8.74
C THR A 162 -5.96 12.49 7.94
N THR A 163 -7.20 12.18 8.31
CA THR A 163 -8.05 11.22 7.60
C THR A 163 -8.46 11.75 6.22
N LYS A 164 -8.86 13.03 6.12
CA LYS A 164 -9.17 13.67 4.83
C LYS A 164 -7.96 13.69 3.90
N LYS A 165 -6.79 14.03 4.44
CA LYS A 165 -5.55 14.02 3.69
C LYS A 165 -5.22 12.62 3.18
N PHE A 166 -5.35 11.60 4.02
CA PHE A 166 -5.14 10.21 3.59
C PHE A 166 -6.04 9.82 2.41
N LEU A 167 -7.35 10.07 2.51
CA LEU A 167 -8.29 9.73 1.44
C LEU A 167 -7.97 10.48 0.14
N THR A 168 -7.51 11.73 0.27
CA THR A 168 -7.05 12.54 -0.86
C THR A 168 -5.80 11.93 -1.50
N ASP A 169 -4.78 11.57 -0.71
CA ASP A 169 -3.54 10.97 -1.19
C ASP A 169 -3.81 9.63 -1.91
N VAL A 170 -4.69 8.79 -1.35
CA VAL A 170 -5.13 7.52 -1.97
C VAL A 170 -5.82 7.77 -3.31
N THR A 171 -6.74 8.74 -3.35
CA THR A 171 -7.48 9.08 -4.58
C THR A 171 -6.52 9.57 -5.68
N ILE A 172 -5.57 10.43 -5.32
CA ILE A 172 -4.54 10.92 -6.25
C ILE A 172 -3.69 9.76 -6.77
N TYR A 173 -3.27 8.85 -5.89
CA TYR A 173 -2.48 7.68 -6.29
C TYR A 173 -3.23 6.80 -7.30
N PHE A 174 -4.48 6.40 -6.99
CA PHE A 174 -5.27 5.58 -7.91
C PHE A 174 -5.53 6.28 -9.24
N TRP A 175 -5.78 7.59 -9.23
CA TRP A 175 -5.94 8.37 -10.45
C TRP A 175 -4.68 8.33 -11.33
N LYS A 176 -3.49 8.49 -10.72
CA LYS A 176 -2.22 8.39 -11.44
C LYS A 176 -1.99 7.00 -12.02
N MET A 177 -2.28 5.95 -11.26
CA MET A 177 -2.17 4.56 -11.73
C MET A 177 -3.15 4.26 -12.88
N ALA A 178 -4.38 4.75 -12.79
CA ALA A 178 -5.36 4.64 -13.88
C ALA A 178 -4.89 5.37 -15.14
N LYS A 179 -4.35 6.59 -15.00
CA LYS A 179 -3.81 7.36 -16.13
C LYS A 179 -2.60 6.66 -16.77
N ALA A 180 -1.68 6.15 -15.97
CA ALA A 180 -0.52 5.40 -16.46
C ALA A 180 -0.96 4.13 -17.21
N SER A 181 -1.94 3.40 -16.67
CA SER A 181 -2.50 2.21 -17.32
C SER A 181 -3.21 2.54 -18.65
N GLY A 182 -3.94 3.66 -18.71
CA GLY A 182 -4.57 4.14 -19.95
C GLY A 182 -3.56 4.44 -21.05
N LYS A 183 -2.45 5.12 -20.71
CA LYS A 183 -1.35 5.39 -21.66
C LYS A 183 -0.75 4.12 -22.24
N VAL A 184 -0.58 3.06 -21.43
CA VAL A 184 -0.07 1.77 -21.90
C VAL A 184 -0.97 1.19 -22.99
N VAL A 185 -2.28 1.28 -22.81
CA VAL A 185 -3.26 0.80 -23.80
C VAL A 185 -3.19 1.66 -25.07
N GLU A 186 -3.14 2.98 -24.94
CA GLU A 186 -3.01 3.90 -26.07
C GLU A 186 -1.75 3.64 -26.90
N SER A 187 -0.57 3.59 -26.25
CA SER A 187 0.70 3.29 -26.94
C SER A 187 0.70 1.91 -27.59
N THR A 188 0.04 0.93 -26.98
CA THR A 188 -0.13 -0.40 -27.57
C THR A 188 -0.98 -0.36 -28.85
N ILE A 189 -2.06 0.42 -28.84
CA ILE A 189 -2.92 0.61 -30.02
C ILE A 189 -2.15 1.34 -31.14
N GLU A 190 -1.39 2.39 -30.78
CA GLU A 190 -0.55 3.14 -31.73
C GLU A 190 0.51 2.24 -32.39
N GLU A 191 1.22 1.42 -31.61
CA GLU A 191 2.21 0.45 -32.12
C GLU A 191 1.57 -0.56 -33.10
N GLN A 192 0.35 -1.04 -32.80
CA GLN A 192 -0.39 -1.96 -33.68
C GLN A 192 -0.82 -1.28 -34.99
N ILE A 193 -1.34 -0.04 -34.92
CA ILE A 193 -1.72 0.74 -36.11
C ILE A 193 -0.50 1.01 -36.99
N GLU A 194 0.63 1.40 -36.40
CA GLU A 194 1.86 1.65 -37.14
C GLU A 194 2.37 0.40 -37.84
N LYS A 195 2.31 -0.76 -37.18
CA LYS A 195 2.69 -2.05 -37.77
C LYS A 195 1.82 -2.39 -38.99
N TRP A 196 0.50 -2.25 -38.88
CA TRP A 196 -0.42 -2.49 -40.00
C TRP A 196 -0.27 -1.50 -41.16
N THR A 197 0.25 -0.30 -40.92
CA THR A 197 0.47 0.70 -41.98
C THR A 197 1.77 0.45 -42.76
N LYS A 198 2.69 -0.35 -42.20
CA LYS A 198 4.00 -0.69 -42.79
C LYS A 198 4.01 -2.04 -43.54
N GLU A 199 2.98 -2.87 -43.36
CA GLU A 199 2.73 -4.12 -44.09
C GLU A 199 1.90 -3.85 -45.37
#